data_AF-A0A357M6Q0-F1
#
_entry.id   AF-A0A357M6Q0-F1
#
_cell.length_a   1.000
_cell.length_b   1.000
_cell.length_c   1.000
_cell.angle_alpha   90.00
_cell.angle_beta   90.00
_cell.angle_gamma   90.00
#
_symmetry.space_group_name_H-M   'P 1'
#
loop_
_entity.id
_entity.type
_entity.pdbx_description
1 polymer ?
#
loop_
_entity_poly.entity_id
_entity_poly.type
_entity_poly.pdbx_seq_one_letter_code
_entity_poly.pdbx_strand_id
1 'polypeptide(L)'
;TSVVVFVISMVLFSSSFAFMYAPILDSCIRTIEKEKTGTAVGFFNLTLNVAMSIGIAYTAAMMDHSAMRRSFLGITSNSDASMFSNILFILVFITLFSLSLYWVFVGRKANKQITFVVHN
;
A
#
# COMPACT_ATOMS: atom_id res chain seq x y z
N THR A 1 17.66 9.92 16.84
CA THR A 1 16.29 9.64 16.34
C THR A 1 15.77 8.39 17.04
N SER A 2 14.66 8.47 17.78
CA SER A 2 14.20 7.40 18.68
C SER A 2 13.89 6.10 17.94
N VAL A 3 14.64 5.03 18.26
CA VAL A 3 14.46 3.65 17.75
C VAL A 3 13.00 3.19 17.87
N VAL A 4 12.32 3.63 18.93
CA VAL A 4 10.91 3.35 19.20
C VAL A 4 9.99 3.72 18.03
N VAL A 5 10.21 4.87 17.37
CA VAL A 5 9.36 5.32 16.25
C VAL A 5 9.52 4.39 15.05
N PHE A 6 10.74 3.91 14.80
CA PHE A 6 11.03 2.98 13.72
C PHE A 6 10.37 1.61 13.97
N VAL A 7 10.48 1.10 15.20
CA VAL A 7 9.86 -0.18 15.58
C VAL A 7 8.34 -0.12 15.45
N ILE A 8 7.69 0.94 15.97
CA ILE A 8 6.24 1.11 15.87
C ILE A 8 5.80 1.17 14.40
N SER A 9 6.54 1.89 13.55
CA SER A 9 6.23 2.02 12.13
C SER A 9 6.33 0.67 11.39
N MET A 10 7.38 -0.12 11.68
CA MET A 10 7.56 -1.47 11.13
C MET A 10 6.42 -2.42 11.53
N VAL A 11 6.03 -2.40 12.80
CA VAL A 11 4.93 -3.25 13.31
C VAL A 11 3.61 -2.84 12.66
N LEU A 12 3.29 -1.55 12.63
CA LEU A 12 2.05 -1.04 12.01
C LEU A 12 1.97 -1.39 10.52
N PHE A 13 3.07 -1.27 9.80
CA PHE A 13 3.13 -1.60 8.38
C PHE A 13 2.89 -3.10 8.14
N SER A 14 3.55 -3.97 8.91
CA SER A 14 3.38 -5.42 8.80
C SER A 14 1.97 -5.87 9.18
N SER A 15 1.40 -5.32 10.26
CA SER A 15 0.04 -5.66 10.69
C SER A 15 -1.01 -5.25 9.66
N SER A 16 -0.84 -4.11 9.01
CA SER A 16 -1.76 -3.63 7.97
C SER A 16 -1.81 -4.59 6.78
N PHE A 17 -0.66 -5.12 6.38
CA PHE A 17 -0.58 -6.10 5.29
C PHE A 17 -1.27 -7.42 5.67
N ALA A 18 -1.12 -7.89 6.91
CA ALA A 18 -1.79 -9.10 7.40
C ALA A 18 -3.32 -8.95 7.42
N PHE A 19 -3.82 -7.80 7.91
CA PHE A 19 -5.26 -7.50 7.94
C PHE A 19 -5.88 -7.39 6.55
N MET A 20 -5.12 -6.93 5.54
CA MET A 20 -5.61 -6.87 4.16
C MET A 20 -5.52 -8.24 3.45
N TYR A 21 -4.43 -8.99 3.69
CA TYR A 21 -4.17 -10.28 3.06
C TYR A 21 -5.22 -11.33 3.43
N ALA A 22 -5.56 -11.45 4.73
CA ALA A 22 -6.47 -12.48 5.22
C ALA A 22 -7.89 -12.44 4.58
N PRO A 23 -8.62 -11.31 4.54
CA PRO A 23 -9.96 -11.26 3.95
C PRO A 23 -9.94 -11.33 2.42
N ILE A 24 -8.90 -10.82 1.75
CA ILE A 24 -8.78 -10.94 0.28
C ILE A 24 -8.57 -12.40 -0.10
N LEU A 25 -7.66 -13.09 0.60
CA LEU A 25 -7.39 -14.49 0.34
C LEU A 25 -8.63 -15.36 0.64
N ASP A 26 -9.31 -15.13 1.78
CA ASP A 26 -10.56 -15.85 2.13
C ASP A 26 -11.65 -15.63 1.08
N SER A 27 -11.83 -14.39 0.61
CA SER A 27 -12.81 -14.04 -0.43
C SER A 27 -12.47 -14.70 -1.77
N CYS A 28 -11.20 -14.74 -2.17
CA CYS A 28 -10.77 -15.39 -3.41
C CYS A 28 -10.95 -16.91 -3.36
N ILE A 29 -10.65 -17.55 -2.22
CA ILE A 29 -10.83 -18.99 -2.04
C ILE A 29 -12.31 -19.37 -2.06
N ARG A 30 -13.19 -18.54 -1.49
CA ARG A 30 -14.65 -18.79 -1.46
C ARG A 30 -15.35 -18.60 -2.81
N THR A 31 -14.79 -17.78 -3.70
CA THR A 31 -15.42 -17.41 -4.98
C THR A 31 -14.98 -18.32 -6.14
N ILE A 32 -13.91 -19.10 -5.97
CA ILE A 32 -13.31 -19.93 -7.03
C ILE A 32 -13.60 -21.41 -6.74
N GLU A 33 -13.90 -22.19 -7.78
CA GLU A 33 -14.06 -23.65 -7.67
C GLU A 33 -12.82 -24.29 -7.01
N LYS A 34 -13.03 -25.23 -6.08
CA LYS A 34 -11.97 -25.82 -5.23
C LYS A 34 -10.78 -26.37 -6.05
N GLU A 35 -11.00 -26.81 -7.28
CA GLU A 35 -9.96 -27.32 -8.18
C GLU A 35 -8.96 -26.25 -8.67
N LYS A 36 -9.35 -24.97 -8.76
CA LYS A 36 -8.49 -23.88 -9.27
C LYS A 36 -7.98 -22.93 -8.19
N THR A 37 -8.26 -23.23 -6.93
CA THR A 37 -7.84 -22.43 -5.78
C THR A 37 -6.30 -22.34 -5.69
N GLY A 38 -5.59 -23.43 -6.01
CA GLY A 38 -4.11 -23.44 -6.00
C GLY A 38 -3.48 -22.45 -6.99
N THR A 39 -4.05 -22.34 -8.20
CA THR A 39 -3.58 -21.37 -9.21
C THR A 39 -3.87 -19.92 -8.78
N ALA A 40 -5.03 -19.67 -8.17
CA ALA A 40 -5.39 -18.34 -7.68
C ALA A 40 -4.48 -17.85 -6.55
N VAL A 41 -4.17 -18.73 -5.59
CA VAL A 41 -3.22 -18.42 -4.50
C VAL A 41 -1.80 -18.23 -5.04
N GLY A 42 -1.37 -19.05 -6.00
CA GLY A 42 -0.08 -18.90 -6.68
C GLY A 42 0.06 -17.57 -7.43
N PHE A 43 -0.97 -17.16 -8.18
CA PHE A 43 -1.00 -15.89 -8.87
C PHE A 43 -1.00 -14.70 -7.91
N PHE A 44 -1.70 -14.83 -6.78
CA PHE A 44 -1.67 -13.82 -5.73
C PHE A 44 -0.27 -13.64 -5.16
N ASN A 45 0.43 -14.73 -4.83
CA ASN A 45 1.80 -14.66 -4.32
C ASN A 45 2.78 -14.05 -5.34
N LEU A 46 2.64 -14.42 -6.62
CA LEU A 46 3.41 -13.80 -7.71
C LEU A 46 3.18 -12.29 -7.76
N THR A 47 1.92 -11.87 -7.71
CA THR A 47 1.55 -10.44 -7.76
C THR A 47 2.17 -9.66 -6.61
N LEU A 48 2.19 -10.23 -5.39
CA LEU A 48 2.86 -9.61 -4.24
C LEU A 48 4.35 -9.44 -4.44
N ASN A 49 5.05 -10.47 -4.91
CA ASN A 49 6.49 -10.40 -5.15
C ASN A 49 6.84 -9.38 -6.25
N VAL A 50 6.03 -9.32 -7.31
CA VAL A 50 6.18 -8.33 -8.39
C VAL A 50 5.93 -6.91 -7.87
N ALA A 51 4.86 -6.68 -7.10
CA ALA A 51 4.55 -5.38 -6.53
C ALA A 51 5.66 -4.88 -5.59
N MET A 52 6.22 -5.76 -4.75
CA MET A 52 7.35 -5.42 -3.88
C MET A 52 8.58 -5.01 -4.70
N SER A 53 8.92 -5.78 -5.74
CA SER A 53 10.06 -5.48 -6.61
C SER A 53 9.92 -4.11 -7.29
N ILE A 54 8.73 -3.81 -7.84
CA ILE A 54 8.43 -2.52 -8.46
C ILE A 54 8.52 -1.39 -7.43
N GLY A 55 8.01 -1.59 -6.21
CA GLY A 55 8.08 -0.58 -5.14
C GLY A 55 9.52 -0.25 -4.74
N ILE A 56 10.38 -1.26 -4.64
CA ILE A 56 11.81 -1.07 -4.35
C ILE A 56 12.49 -0.33 -5.51
N ALA A 57 12.28 -0.76 -6.75
CA ALA A 57 12.85 -0.12 -7.94
C ALA A 57 12.42 1.35 -8.06
N TYR A 58 11.14 1.64 -7.80
CA TYR A 58 10.61 3.00 -7.80
C TYR A 58 11.25 3.87 -6.72
N THR A 59 11.33 3.35 -5.48
CA THR A 59 11.95 4.07 -4.36
C THR A 59 13.44 4.33 -4.62
N ALA A 60 14.15 3.36 -5.20
CA ALA A 60 15.56 3.50 -5.59
C ALA A 60 15.75 4.55 -6.70
N ALA A 61 14.91 4.53 -7.74
CA ALA A 61 14.93 5.54 -8.80
C ALA A 61 14.63 6.95 -8.25
N MET A 62 13.74 7.06 -7.26
CA MET A 62 13.49 8.31 -6.57
C MET A 62 14.72 8.78 -5.78
N MET A 63 15.39 7.87 -5.07
CA MET A 63 16.60 8.18 -4.29
C MET A 63 17.77 8.67 -5.16
N ASP A 64 17.87 8.21 -6.41
CA ASP A 64 18.92 8.60 -7.37
C ASP A 64 18.67 9.99 -8.02
N HIS A 65 17.43 10.48 -7.99
CA HIS A 65 17.09 11.79 -8.54
C HIS A 65 17.57 12.96 -7.64
N SER A 66 18.56 13.70 -8.13
CA SER A 66 19.16 14.89 -7.51
C SER A 66 18.17 16.02 -7.19
N ALA A 67 16.97 16.00 -7.78
CA ALA A 67 15.88 16.94 -7.50
C ALA A 67 15.34 16.84 -6.06
N MET A 68 15.44 15.68 -5.40
CA MET A 68 15.02 15.54 -4.00
C MET A 68 16.03 16.04 -2.99
N ARG A 69 17.25 16.39 -3.43
CA ARG A 69 18.27 17.03 -2.60
C ARG A 69 17.99 18.51 -2.36
N ARG A 70 17.11 19.13 -3.16
CA ARG A 70 16.60 20.49 -2.89
C ARG A 70 15.45 20.41 -1.90
N SER A 71 15.65 20.98 -0.71
CA SER A 71 14.60 21.18 0.29
C SER A 71 13.48 22.04 -0.30
N PHE A 72 12.38 21.43 -0.76
CA PHE A 72 11.21 22.17 -1.22
C PHE A 72 10.45 22.83 -0.04
N LEU A 73 10.62 22.29 1.19
CA LEU A 73 9.88 22.74 2.37
C LEU A 73 10.74 23.43 3.45
N GLY A 74 12.06 23.54 3.29
CA GLY A 74 12.93 24.31 4.21
C GLY A 74 12.99 23.84 5.68
N ILE A 75 12.43 22.67 6.04
CA ILE A 75 12.28 22.22 7.44
C ILE A 75 13.59 21.68 8.06
N THR A 76 14.62 21.34 7.27
CA THR A 76 15.86 20.75 7.80
C THR A 76 17.12 21.35 7.18
N SER A 77 18.12 21.63 8.02
CA SER A 77 19.40 22.25 7.69
C SER A 77 20.47 21.27 7.19
N ASN A 78 20.15 19.97 7.08
CA ASN A 78 21.07 18.91 6.64
C ASN A 78 20.62 18.30 5.30
N SER A 79 21.53 18.23 4.32
CA SER A 79 21.25 17.82 2.93
C SER A 79 20.76 16.37 2.76
N ASP A 80 21.08 15.46 3.68
CA ASP A 80 20.72 14.05 3.56
C ASP A 80 19.36 13.75 4.20
N ALA A 81 19.03 14.44 5.30
CA ALA A 81 17.75 14.29 6.00
C ALA A 81 16.57 14.87 5.19
N SER A 82 16.82 15.89 4.36
CA SER A 82 15.80 16.49 3.50
C SER A 82 15.34 15.54 2.38
N MET A 83 16.25 14.72 1.84
CA MET A 83 15.92 13.74 0.79
C MET A 83 14.92 12.70 1.31
N PHE A 84 15.22 12.07 2.46
CA PHE A 84 14.32 11.07 3.05
C PHE A 84 12.96 11.64 3.42
N SER A 85 12.92 12.87 3.97
CA SER A 85 11.65 13.52 4.32
C SER A 85 10.80 13.79 3.08
N ASN A 86 11.39 14.29 1.99
CA ASN A 86 10.67 14.52 0.73
C ASN A 86 10.13 13.23 0.12
N ILE A 87 10.93 12.15 0.15
CA ILE A 87 10.52 10.81 -0.30
C ILE A 87 9.27 10.36 0.45
N LEU A 88 9.31 10.41 1.78
CA LEU A 88 8.21 9.96 2.63
C LEU A 88 6.93 10.76 2.37
N PHE A 89 7.03 12.07 2.16
CA PHE A 89 5.86 12.89 1.80
C PHE A 89 5.25 12.49 0.46
N ILE A 90 6.06 12.25 -0.57
CA ILE A 90 5.57 11.77 -1.87
C ILE A 90 4.89 10.41 -1.72
N LEU A 91 5.47 9.49 -0.95
CA LEU A 91 4.84 8.19 -0.66
C LEU A 91 3.49 8.36 0.04
N VAL A 92 3.38 9.26 1.02
CA VAL A 92 2.11 9.57 1.70
C VAL A 92 1.06 10.07 0.71
N PHE A 93 1.43 10.96 -0.21
CA PHE A 93 0.51 11.43 -1.26
C PHE A 93 0.05 10.28 -2.17
N ILE A 94 0.96 9.40 -2.58
CA ILE A 94 0.62 8.22 -3.38
C ILE A 94 -0.33 7.28 -2.60
N THR A 95 -0.08 7.07 -1.31
CA THR A 95 -0.96 6.25 -0.46
C THR A 95 -2.32 6.88 -0.27
N LEU A 96 -2.41 8.20 -0.04
CA LEU A 96 -3.67 8.92 0.06
C LEU A 96 -4.47 8.85 -1.24
N PHE A 97 -3.79 8.98 -2.38
CA PHE A 97 -4.43 8.82 -3.68
C PHE A 97 -4.94 7.39 -3.89
N SER A 98 -4.14 6.39 -3.55
CA SER A 98 -4.54 4.97 -3.60
C SER A 98 -5.74 4.67 -2.68
N LEU A 99 -5.73 5.20 -1.46
CA LEU A 99 -6.83 5.07 -0.51
C LEU A 99 -8.10 5.76 -1.03
N SER A 100 -7.97 6.94 -1.62
CA SER A 100 -9.09 7.65 -2.24
C SER A 100 -9.69 6.85 -3.40
N LEU A 101 -8.86 6.25 -4.25
CA LEU A 101 -9.32 5.36 -5.32
C LEU A 101 -10.03 4.12 -4.77
N TYR A 102 -9.47 3.49 -3.73
CA TYR A 102 -10.09 2.35 -3.05
C TYR A 102 -11.48 2.73 -2.52
N TRP A 103 -11.58 3.86 -1.83
CA TRP A 103 -12.85 4.33 -1.28
C TRP A 103 -13.88 4.62 -2.38
N VAL A 104 -13.47 5.21 -3.49
CA VAL A 104 -14.37 5.46 -4.64
C VAL A 104 -14.83 4.16 -5.30
N PHE A 105 -13.95 3.19 -5.54
CA PHE A 105 -14.31 1.94 -6.22
C PHE A 105 -15.07 0.96 -5.31
N VAL A 106 -14.61 0.77 -4.07
CA VAL A 106 -15.21 -0.17 -3.10
C VAL A 106 -16.38 0.46 -2.37
N GLY A 107 -16.30 1.73 -1.97
CA GLY A 107 -17.40 2.46 -1.32
C GLY A 107 -18.65 2.55 -2.20
N ARG A 108 -18.49 2.64 -3.53
CA ARG A 108 -19.62 2.56 -4.48
C ARG A 108 -20.25 1.17 -4.55
N LYS A 109 -19.49 0.09 -4.37
CA LYS A 109 -20.04 -1.28 -4.34
C LYS A 109 -20.72 -1.63 -3.03
N ALA A 110 -20.24 -1.10 -1.90
CA ALA A 110 -20.88 -1.30 -0.58
C ALA A 110 -22.29 -0.70 -0.53
N ASN A 111 -22.48 0.50 -1.10
CA ASN A 111 -23.80 1.14 -1.14
C ASN A 111 -24.80 0.37 -2.02
N LYS A 112 -24.33 -0.23 -3.12
CA LYS A 112 -25.18 -1.02 -4.02
C LYS A 112 -25.63 -2.34 -3.39
N GLN A 113 -24.79 -3.02 -2.62
CA GLN A 113 -25.14 -4.27 -1.91
C GLN A 113 -26.20 -4.04 -0.80
N ILE A 114 -26.14 -2.90 -0.10
CA ILE A 114 -27.11 -2.58 0.96
C ILE A 114 -28.51 -2.33 0.36
N THR A 115 -28.62 -1.72 -0.82
CA THR A 115 -29.91 -1.53 -1.50
C THR A 115 -30.56 -2.85 -1.95
N PHE A 116 -29.80 -3.89 -2.27
CA PHE A 116 -30.36 -5.20 -2.66
C PHE A 116 -30.89 -6.02 -1.45
N VAL A 117 -30.40 -5.77 -0.23
CA VAL A 117 -30.86 -6.47 0.98
C VAL A 117 -32.09 -5.79 1.61
N VAL A 118 -32.30 -4.49 1.36
CA VAL A 118 -33.45 -3.75 1.91
C VAL A 118 -34.74 -3.95 1.09
N HIS A 119 -34.63 -4.54 -0.11
CA HIS A 119 -35.76 -4.67 -1.05
C HIS A 119 -36.17 -6.12 -1.38
N ASN A 120 -35.64 -7.10 -0.64
CA ASN A 120 -36.04 -8.52 -0.68
C ASN A 120 -36.16 -9.06 0.76
#